data_AF-A0A925SIS8-F1
#
_entry.id   AF-A0A925SIS8-F1
#
_cell.length_a   1.000
_cell.length_b   1.000
_cell.length_c   1.000
_cell.angle_alpha   90.00
_cell.angle_beta   90.00
_cell.angle_gamma   90.00
#
_symmetry.space_group_name_H-M   'P 1'
#
loop_
_entity.id
_entity.type
_entity.pdbx_description
1 polymer ?
#
loop_
_entity_poly.entity_id
_entity_poly.type
_entity_poly.pdbx_seq_one_letter_code
_entity_poly.pdbx_strand_id
1 'polypeptide(L)'
;MRFLGLALVLLIALIQNPLWFGKGGWLRVHELDRQVETQRETNIKLAGRNLMLDAEVLDLKQGYDAIEERARSELGMVKQDEVFFQLLQPSRAATVYSPDKR
;
A
#
# COMPACT_ATOMS: atom_id res chain seq x y z
N MET A 1 -31.54 -49.80 40.30
CA MET A 1 -30.19 -49.24 40.51
C MET A 1 -29.31 -49.24 39.25
N ARG A 2 -29.17 -50.35 38.50
CA ARG A 2 -28.30 -50.41 37.30
C ARG A 2 -28.75 -49.53 36.12
N PHE A 3 -30.06 -49.42 35.89
CA PHE A 3 -30.62 -48.60 34.80
C PHE A 3 -30.44 -47.09 35.00
N LEU A 4 -30.39 -46.62 36.25
CA LEU A 4 -30.19 -45.21 36.57
C LEU A 4 -28.77 -44.76 36.21
N GLY A 5 -27.78 -45.62 36.48
CA GLY A 5 -26.39 -45.39 36.06
C GLY A 5 -26.23 -45.35 34.53
N LEU A 6 -26.89 -46.27 33.82
CA LEU A 6 -26.89 -46.28 32.35
C LEU A 6 -27.53 -45.01 31.76
N ALA A 7 -28.66 -44.56 32.32
CA ALA A 7 -29.30 -43.33 31.89
C ALA A 7 -28.41 -42.10 32.12
N LEU A 8 -27.68 -42.06 33.24
CA LEU A 8 -26.74 -40.98 33.55
C LEU A 8 -25.55 -40.95 32.58
N VAL A 9 -24.97 -42.12 32.27
CA VAL A 9 -23.88 -42.25 31.29
C VAL A 9 -24.35 -41.83 29.90
N LEU A 10 -25.57 -42.23 29.50
CA LEU A 10 -26.17 -41.83 28.22
C LEU A 10 -26.35 -40.31 28.14
N LEU A 11 -26.83 -39.69 29.23
CA LEU A 11 -27.01 -38.24 29.32
C LEU A 11 -25.67 -37.50 29.22
N ILE A 12 -24.64 -37.99 29.91
CA ILE A 12 -23.29 -37.41 29.85
C ILE A 12 -22.71 -37.54 28.44
N ALA A 13 -22.87 -38.70 27.79
CA ALA A 13 -22.41 -38.91 26.42
C ALA A 13 -23.12 -37.97 25.41
N LEU A 14 -24.43 -37.77 25.58
CA LEU A 14 -25.21 -36.84 24.75
C LEU A 14 -24.75 -35.39 24.90
N ILE A 15 -24.31 -34.98 26.11
CA ILE A 15 -23.79 -33.63 26.35
C ILE A 15 -22.34 -33.49 25.85
N GLN A 16 -21.52 -34.54 25.95
CA GLN A 16 -20.14 -34.54 25.48
C GLN A 16 -20.02 -34.58 23.95
N ASN A 17 -20.94 -35.24 23.25
CA ASN A 17 -20.92 -35.33 21.78
C ASN A 17 -20.86 -33.95 21.05
N PRO A 18 -21.71 -32.96 21.39
CA PRO A 18 -21.63 -31.62 20.78
C PRO A 18 -20.41 -30.79 21.22
N LEU A 19 -19.69 -31.18 22.28
CA LEU A 19 -18.41 -30.52 22.60
C LEU A 19 -17.31 -30.95 21.62
N TRP A 20 -17.39 -32.17 21.08
CA TRP A 20 -16.41 -32.70 20.15
C TRP A 20 -16.78 -32.38 18.69
N PHE A 21 -18.07 -32.40 18.37
CA PHE A 21 -18.59 -32.24 17.00
C PHE A 21 -19.51 -31.02 16.79
N GLY A 22 -19.73 -30.20 17.80
CA GLY A 22 -20.61 -29.02 17.70
C GLY A 22 -19.98 -27.87 16.94
N LYS A 23 -20.58 -26.68 17.08
CA LYS A 23 -20.29 -25.47 16.28
C LYS A 23 -18.85 -24.97 16.36
N GLY A 24 -18.04 -25.46 17.31
CA GLY A 24 -16.60 -25.21 17.45
C GLY A 24 -15.73 -26.48 17.45
N GLY A 25 -16.24 -27.61 16.95
CA GLY A 25 -15.54 -28.90 16.95
C GLY A 25 -14.26 -28.89 16.10
N TRP A 26 -13.33 -29.78 16.44
CA TRP A 26 -11.97 -29.86 15.88
C TRP A 26 -11.96 -30.00 14.34
N LEU A 27 -12.96 -30.67 13.78
CA LEU A 27 -13.13 -30.81 12.33
C LEU A 27 -13.36 -29.46 11.62
N ARG A 28 -14.12 -28.56 12.26
CA ARG A 28 -14.43 -27.23 11.72
C ARG A 28 -13.22 -26.31 11.82
N VAL A 29 -12.44 -26.43 12.89
CA VAL A 29 -11.18 -25.67 13.07
C VAL A 29 -10.19 -26.04 11.97
N HIS A 30 -9.98 -27.32 11.70
CA HIS A 30 -9.05 -27.75 10.65
C HIS A 30 -9.48 -27.30 9.24
N GLU A 31 -10.78 -27.31 8.96
CA GLU A 31 -11.30 -26.78 7.68
C GLU A 31 -11.16 -25.26 7.60
N LEU A 32 -11.41 -24.54 8.69
CA LEU A 32 -11.28 -23.09 8.73
C LEU A 32 -9.82 -22.65 8.66
N ASP A 33 -8.90 -23.36 9.33
CA ASP A 33 -7.45 -23.14 9.23
C ASP A 33 -6.96 -23.33 7.79
N ARG A 34 -7.46 -24.36 7.08
CA ARG A 34 -7.14 -24.53 5.66
C ARG A 34 -7.66 -23.39 4.79
N GLN A 35 -8.85 -22.87 5.07
CA GLN A 35 -9.38 -21.72 4.34
C GLN A 35 -8.58 -20.44 4.64
N VAL A 36 -8.17 -20.24 5.89
CA VAL A 36 -7.32 -19.11 6.29
C VAL A 36 -5.96 -19.19 5.60
N GLU A 37 -5.33 -20.37 5.54
CA GLU A 37 -4.02 -20.51 4.91
C GLU A 37 -4.07 -20.26 3.40
N THR A 38 -5.08 -20.78 2.70
CA THR A 38 -5.25 -20.50 1.26
C THR A 38 -5.55 -19.01 1.00
N GLN A 39 -6.33 -18.36 1.86
CA GLN A 39 -6.58 -16.92 1.77
C GLN A 39 -5.30 -16.11 2.06
N ARG A 40 -4.42 -16.60 2.93
CA ARG A 40 -3.15 -15.96 3.27
C ARG A 40 -2.15 -16.03 2.12
N GLU A 41 -2.02 -17.20 1.50
CA GLU A 41 -1.15 -17.38 0.32
C GLU A 41 -1.57 -16.46 -0.83
N THR A 42 -2.89 -16.36 -1.08
CA THR A 42 -3.41 -15.45 -2.12
C THR A 42 -3.15 -13.99 -1.78
N ASN A 43 -3.31 -13.59 -0.52
CA ASN A 43 -2.98 -12.24 -0.06
C ASN A 43 -1.49 -11.90 -0.26
N ILE A 44 -0.59 -12.81 0.10
CA ILE A 44 0.85 -12.61 -0.06
C ILE A 44 1.19 -12.41 -1.54
N LYS A 45 0.61 -13.22 -2.43
CA LYS A 45 0.82 -13.08 -3.87
C LYS A 45 0.30 -11.74 -4.41
N LEU A 46 -0.87 -11.29 -3.96
CA LEU A 46 -1.44 -9.99 -4.36
C LEU A 46 -0.60 -8.82 -3.84
N ALA A 47 -0.14 -8.88 -2.59
CA ALA A 47 0.72 -7.88 -2.00
C ALA A 47 2.04 -7.73 -2.78
N GLY A 48 2.68 -8.85 -3.17
CA GLY A 48 3.89 -8.82 -3.99
C GLY A 48 3.68 -8.18 -5.36
N ARG A 49 2.53 -8.44 -6.00
CA ARG A 49 2.18 -7.80 -7.29
C ARG A 49 1.92 -6.31 -7.15
N ASN A 50 1.22 -5.90 -6.09
CA ASN A 50 0.98 -4.48 -5.82
C ASN A 50 2.30 -3.73 -5.60
N LEU A 51 3.23 -4.30 -4.83
CA LEU A 51 4.55 -3.68 -4.63
C LEU A 51 5.32 -3.52 -5.96
N MET A 52 5.24 -4.51 -6.84
CA MET A 52 5.87 -4.42 -8.17
C MET A 52 5.23 -3.33 -9.02
N LEU A 53 3.88 -3.27 -9.06
CA LEU A 53 3.14 -2.26 -9.81
C LEU A 53 3.36 -0.84 -9.26
N ASP A 54 3.42 -0.68 -7.94
CA ASP A 54 3.70 0.60 -7.30
C ASP A 54 5.11 1.10 -7.67
N ALA A 55 6.10 0.19 -7.70
CA ALA A 55 7.44 0.52 -8.14
C ALA A 55 7.48 0.91 -9.62
N GLU A 56 6.75 0.20 -10.48
CA GLU A 56 6.63 0.52 -11.91
C GLU A 56 5.96 1.89 -12.12
N VAL A 57 4.87 2.19 -11.41
CA VAL A 57 4.23 3.51 -11.47
C VAL A 57 5.16 4.61 -10.99
N LEU A 58 5.96 4.36 -9.96
CA LEU A 58 6.93 5.33 -9.45
C LEU A 58 8.03 5.60 -10.49
N ASP A 59 8.56 4.55 -11.12
CA ASP A 59 9.57 4.66 -12.18
C ASP A 59 9.03 5.41 -13.40
N LEU A 60 7.80 5.10 -13.85
CA LEU A 60 7.17 5.83 -14.95
C LEU A 60 7.04 7.32 -14.64
N LYS A 61 6.60 7.68 -13.42
CA LYS A 61 6.47 9.08 -13.02
C LYS A 61 7.81 9.81 -13.00
N GLN A 62 8.84 9.21 -12.38
CA GLN A 62 10.18 9.80 -12.35
C GLN A 62 10.80 9.91 -13.75
N GLY A 63 10.53 8.95 -14.64
CA GLY A 63 10.96 9.00 -16.03
C GLY A 63 10.39 10.21 -16.78
N TYR A 64 9.11 10.55 -16.56
CA TYR A 64 8.52 11.75 -17.17
C TYR A 64 9.09 13.04 -16.57
N ASP A 65 9.28 13.10 -15.26
CA ASP A 65 9.85 14.28 -14.59
C ASP A 65 11.28 14.56 -15.08
N ALA A 66 12.11 13.53 -15.23
CA ALA A 66 13.47 13.65 -15.74
C ALA A 66 13.50 14.14 -17.21
N ILE A 67 12.56 13.70 -18.04
CA ILE A 67 12.43 14.17 -19.42
C ILE A 67 11.94 15.63 -19.45
N GLU A 68 10.99 15.99 -18.60
CA GLU A 68 10.46 17.35 -18.50
C GLU A 68 11.54 18.34 -18.04
N GLU A 69 12.36 17.98 -17.05
CA GLU A 69 13.46 18.82 -16.59
C GLU A 69 14.51 19.04 -17.69
N ARG A 70 14.82 18.00 -18.48
CA ARG A 70 15.69 18.13 -19.64
C ARG A 70 15.09 19.03 -20.72
N ALA A 71 13.81 18.87 -21.04
CA ALA A 71 13.13 19.71 -22.03
C ALA A 71 13.07 21.19 -21.61
N ARG A 72 12.84 21.46 -20.32
CA ARG A 72 12.84 22.82 -19.76
C ARG A 72 14.25 23.42 -19.71
N SER A 73 15.25 22.66 -19.26
CA SER A 73 16.61 23.17 -19.06
C SER A 73 17.43 23.28 -20.36
N GLU A 74 17.32 22.32 -21.28
CA GLU A 74 18.15 22.28 -22.50
C GLU A 74 17.46 22.96 -23.69
N LEU A 75 16.14 22.79 -23.81
CA LEU A 75 15.38 23.25 -24.98
C LEU A 75 14.53 24.50 -24.70
N GLY A 76 14.45 24.94 -23.44
CA GLY A 76 13.61 26.08 -23.04
C GLY A 76 12.12 25.84 -23.33
N MET A 77 11.68 24.58 -23.39
CA MET A 77 10.30 24.24 -23.71
C MET A 77 9.38 24.62 -22.54
N VAL A 78 8.25 25.25 -22.86
CA VAL A 78 7.20 25.67 -21.92
C VAL A 78 5.87 25.06 -22.40
N LYS A 79 5.03 24.58 -21.48
CA LYS A 79 3.71 24.03 -21.81
C LYS A 79 2.80 25.12 -22.39
N GLN A 80 1.83 24.74 -23.23
CA GLN A 80 0.95 25.70 -23.92
C GLN A 80 0.16 26.62 -22.97
N ASP A 81 -0.15 26.15 -21.76
CA ASP A 81 -0.92 26.87 -20.75
C ASP A 81 -0.07 27.32 -19.53
N GLU A 82 1.26 27.47 -19.68
CA GLU A 82 2.17 27.85 -18.60
C GLU A 82 2.78 29.25 -18.80
N VAL A 83 2.86 30.04 -17.72
CA VAL A 83 3.51 31.36 -17.70
C VAL A 83 4.89 31.22 -17.05
N PHE A 84 5.95 31.41 -17.85
CA PHE A 84 7.33 31.29 -17.40
C PHE A 84 7.89 32.65 -16.92
N PHE A 85 8.39 32.69 -15.68
CA PHE A 85 9.04 33.88 -15.11
C PHE A 85 10.54 33.63 -14.92
N GLN A 86 11.38 34.41 -15.59
CA GLN A 86 12.83 34.39 -15.38
C GLN A 86 13.25 35.60 -14.55
N LEU A 87 13.71 35.35 -13.32
CA LEU A 87 14.21 36.39 -12.43
C LEU A 87 15.63 36.78 -12.86
N LEU A 88 15.76 37.87 -13.63
CA LEU A 88 17.05 38.48 -13.92
C LEU A 88 17.53 39.19 -12.64
N GLN A 89 18.65 38.74 -12.06
CA GLN A 89 19.26 39.47 -10.96
C GLN A 89 19.68 40.85 -11.46
N PRO A 90 19.32 41.95 -10.76
CA PRO A 90 19.75 43.28 -11.15
C PRO A 90 21.28 43.32 -11.08
N SER A 91 21.91 43.49 -12.25
CA SER A 91 23.36 43.67 -12.34
C SER A 91 23.77 44.83 -11.44
N ARG A 92 24.62 44.55 -10.45
CA ARG A 92 25.29 45.54 -9.57
C ARG A 92 26.31 46.40 -10.36
N ALA A 93 25.99 46.81 -11.57
CA ALA A 93 26.89 47.59 -12.44
C ALA A 93 26.46 49.06 -12.62
N ALA A 94 25.40 49.53 -11.94
CA ALA A 94 24.89 50.90 -12.11
C ALA A 94 25.20 51.85 -10.93
N THR A 95 26.08 51.48 -9.99
CA THR A 95 26.41 52.35 -8.84
C THR A 95 27.69 53.19 -9.06
N VAL A 96 28.34 53.10 -10.22
CA VAL A 96 29.49 53.97 -10.56
C VAL A 96 29.03 55.12 -11.46
N TYR A 97 28.14 55.97 -10.95
CA TYR A 97 27.99 57.33 -11.47
C TYR A 97 27.90 58.29 -10.30
N SER A 98 29.07 58.76 -9.86
CA SER A 98 29.18 59.96 -9.02
C SER A 98 29.28 61.15 -9.97
N PRO A 99 28.25 62.02 -10.06
CA PRO A 99 28.41 63.25 -10.82
C PRO A 99 29.34 64.15 -10.02
N ASP A 100 30.52 64.38 -10.57
CA ASP A 100 31.43 65.43 -10.14
C ASP A 100 30.68 66.78 -10.24
N LYS A 101 30.35 67.36 -9.08
CA LYS A 101 29.75 68.70 -8.98
C LYS A 101 30.88 69.68 -8.68
N ARG A 102 31.01 70.65 -9.58
CA ARG A 102 31.78 71.90 -9.49
C ARG A 102 32.06 72.41 -8.09
#